data_AF-A0A4C1T755-F1
#
_entry.id   AF-A0A4C1T755-F1
#
_cell.length_a   1.000
_cell.length_b   1.000
_cell.length_c   1.000
_cell.angle_alpha   90.00
_cell.angle_beta   90.00
_cell.angle_gamma   90.00
#
_symmetry.space_group_name_H-M   'P 1'
#
loop_
_entity.id
_entity.type
_entity.pdbx_description
1 polymer ?
#
loop_
_entity_poly.entity_id
_entity_poly.type
_entity_poly.pdbx_seq_one_letter_code
_entity_poly.pdbx_strand_id
1 'polypeptide(L)'
;MNDFLRFEDKVAEKLVRKEKQIHKRKFDRLVSLQKSELGIKFNREWFVNKTNIDIPEDVQWILSLGQKYALPLDRKRFPMMKIITEGEDIIETVQDKEEVAHL
;
A
#
# COMPACT_ATOMS: atom_id res chain seq x y z
N MET A 1 32.08 -24.44 -9.51
CA MET A 1 31.97 -23.31 -8.56
C MET A 1 30.74 -22.44 -8.85
N ASN A 2 30.42 -22.15 -10.12
CA ASN A 2 29.23 -21.36 -10.51
C ASN A 2 27.86 -22.01 -10.20
N ASP A 3 27.74 -23.34 -10.22
CA ASP A 3 26.46 -24.01 -9.97
C ASP A 3 26.04 -24.02 -8.49
N PHE A 4 27.03 -23.98 -7.59
CA PHE A 4 26.79 -23.94 -6.14
C PHE A 4 26.23 -22.58 -5.72
N LEU A 5 26.82 -21.49 -6.23
CA LEU A 5 26.35 -20.12 -5.99
C LEU A 5 24.93 -19.90 -6.54
N ARG A 6 24.63 -20.41 -7.75
CA ARG A 6 23.27 -20.37 -8.32
C ARG A 6 22.23 -21.15 -7.51
N PHE A 7 22.65 -22.19 -6.80
CA PHE A 7 21.77 -22.96 -5.92
C PHE A 7 21.46 -22.18 -4.64
N GLU A 8 22.46 -21.56 -4.03
CA GLU A 8 22.29 -20.71 -2.85
C GLU A 8 21.37 -19.52 -3.13
N ASP A 9 21.53 -18.85 -4.27
CA ASP A 9 20.65 -17.75 -4.70
C ASP A 9 19.19 -18.19 -4.82
N LYS A 10 18.93 -19.37 -5.40
CA LYS A 10 17.58 -19.93 -5.53
C LYS A 10 16.96 -20.28 -4.18
N VAL A 11 17.76 -20.76 -3.23
CA VAL A 11 17.29 -21.07 -1.87
C VAL A 11 16.95 -19.78 -1.12
N ALA A 12 17.79 -18.75 -1.24
CA ALA A 12 17.57 -17.43 -0.65
C ALA A 12 16.29 -16.77 -1.20
N GLU A 13 16.09 -16.77 -2.52
CA GLU A 13 14.85 -16.26 -3.13
C GLU A 13 13.60 -16.99 -2.62
N LYS A 14 13.68 -18.31 -2.48
CA LYS A 14 12.56 -19.13 -2.00
C LYS A 14 12.23 -18.82 -0.54
N LEU A 15 13.25 -18.59 0.29
CA LEU A 15 13.09 -18.16 1.68
C LEU A 15 12.41 -16.80 1.77
N VAL A 16 12.90 -15.80 1.04
CA VAL A 16 12.33 -14.44 1.01
C VAL A 16 10.88 -14.46 0.54
N ARG A 17 10.55 -15.25 -0.50
CA ARG A 17 9.16 -15.40 -0.97
C ARG A 17 8.26 -16.03 0.10
N LYS A 18 8.76 -17.05 0.82
CA LYS A 18 8.02 -17.74 1.87
C LYS A 18 7.76 -16.81 3.07
N GLU A 19 8.76 -16.06 3.51
CA GLU A 19 8.59 -15.03 4.54
C GLU A 19 7.59 -13.96 4.12
N LYS A 20 7.74 -13.39 2.91
CA LYS A 20 6.78 -12.41 2.38
C LYS A 20 5.35 -12.96 2.38
N GLN A 21 5.14 -14.22 2.00
CA GLN A 21 3.82 -14.86 2.09
C GLN A 21 3.31 -15.01 3.52
N ILE A 22 4.16 -15.38 4.48
CA ILE A 22 3.78 -15.48 5.89
C ILE A 22 3.37 -14.11 6.42
N HIS A 23 4.17 -13.07 6.15
CA HIS A 23 3.86 -11.70 6.56
C HIS A 23 2.57 -11.19 5.92
N LYS A 24 2.36 -11.45 4.61
CA LYS A 24 1.11 -11.11 3.93
C LYS A 24 -0.09 -11.78 4.58
N ARG A 25 -0.04 -13.10 4.84
CA ARG A 25 -1.12 -13.83 5.51
C ARG A 25 -1.40 -13.30 6.92
N LYS A 26 -0.34 -12.94 7.67
CA LYS A 26 -0.48 -12.36 9.00
C LYS A 26 -1.17 -10.99 8.93
N PHE A 27 -0.78 -10.16 7.97
CA PHE A 27 -1.40 -8.86 7.71
C PHE A 27 -2.89 -9.02 7.34
N ASP A 28 -3.20 -9.87 6.36
CA ASP A 28 -4.57 -10.13 5.91
C ASP A 28 -5.46 -10.61 7.07
N ARG A 29 -4.93 -11.48 7.93
CA ARG A 29 -5.63 -11.96 9.14
C ARG A 29 -5.89 -10.83 10.13
N LEU A 30 -4.91 -9.97 10.40
CA LEU A 30 -5.06 -8.84 11.32
C LEU A 30 -6.08 -7.83 10.79
N VAL A 31 -6.06 -7.53 9.49
CA VAL A 31 -7.06 -6.69 8.84
C VAL A 31 -8.46 -7.30 8.99
N SER A 32 -8.62 -8.60 8.76
CA SER A 32 -9.91 -9.28 8.93
C SER A 32 -10.39 -9.24 10.38
N LEU A 33 -9.49 -9.46 11.35
CA LEU A 33 -9.82 -9.42 12.77
C LEU A 33 -10.26 -8.01 13.18
N GLN A 34 -9.49 -7.00 12.77
CA GLN A 34 -9.79 -5.59 13.04
C GLN A 34 -11.12 -5.16 12.40
N LYS A 35 -11.42 -5.62 11.18
CA LYS A 35 -12.74 -5.40 10.54
C LYS A 35 -13.88 -5.99 11.37
N SER A 36 -13.69 -7.18 11.96
CA SER A 36 -14.71 -7.84 12.78
C SER A 36 -14.87 -7.22 14.18
N GLU A 37 -13.77 -6.82 14.83
CA GLU A 37 -13.79 -6.30 16.20
C GLU A 37 -14.25 -4.84 16.27
N LEU A 38 -13.90 -4.01 15.28
CA LEU A 38 -14.28 -2.60 15.29
C LEU A 38 -15.77 -2.37 14.96
N GLY A 39 -16.52 -3.41 14.57
CA GLY A 39 -17.94 -3.29 14.24
C GLY A 39 -18.22 -2.27 13.13
N ILE A 40 -17.24 -2.05 12.25
CA ILE A 40 -17.29 -1.03 11.20
C ILE A 40 -18.43 -1.40 10.24
N LYS A 41 -19.48 -0.58 10.25
CA LYS A 41 -20.54 -0.63 9.25
C LYS A 41 -20.11 0.21 8.07
N PHE A 42 -19.90 -0.45 6.94
CA PHE A 42 -19.52 0.20 5.67
C PHE A 42 -20.62 1.20 5.28
N ASN A 43 -20.33 2.49 5.38
CA ASN A 43 -21.28 3.53 5.00
C ASN A 43 -21.01 3.97 3.56
N ARG A 44 -21.87 3.51 2.63
CA ARG A 44 -21.80 3.87 1.21
C ARG A 44 -22.30 5.28 0.90
N GLU A 45 -22.94 5.95 1.84
CA GLU A 45 -23.47 7.31 1.68
C GLU A 45 -22.43 8.38 1.99
N TRP A 46 -21.37 8.04 2.74
CA TRP A 46 -20.32 8.99 3.12
C TRP A 46 -19.41 9.40 1.96
N PHE A 47 -19.32 8.56 0.93
CA PHE A 47 -18.51 8.85 -0.24
C PHE A 47 -19.26 8.44 -1.50
N VAL A 48 -19.42 9.39 -2.42
CA VAL A 48 -20.03 9.17 -3.74
C VAL A 48 -18.97 9.46 -4.79
N ASN A 49 -18.55 8.43 -5.51
CA ASN A 49 -17.67 8.60 -6.66
C ASN A 49 -18.45 9.30 -7.79
N LYS A 50 -18.06 10.53 -8.12
CA LYS A 50 -18.63 11.32 -9.22
C LYS A 50 -17.84 11.21 -10.52
N THR A 51 -16.78 10.41 -10.51
CA THR A 51 -15.89 10.23 -11.66
C THR A 51 -16.16 8.90 -12.34
N ASN A 52 -15.71 8.74 -13.58
CA ASN A 52 -15.73 7.44 -14.27
C ASN A 52 -14.51 6.57 -13.94
N ILE A 53 -13.75 6.92 -12.90
CA ILE A 53 -12.58 6.17 -12.46
C ILE A 53 -13.02 5.13 -11.45
N ASP A 54 -12.62 3.89 -11.64
CA ASP A 54 -12.91 2.83 -10.67
C ASP A 54 -11.99 2.98 -9.45
N ILE A 55 -12.58 3.06 -8.26
CA ILE A 55 -11.82 3.27 -7.02
C ILE A 55 -11.56 1.91 -6.38
N PRO A 56 -10.30 1.54 -6.07
CA PRO A 56 -10.00 0.27 -5.44
C PRO A 56 -10.78 0.03 -4.15
N GLU A 57 -11.17 -1.23 -3.91
CA GLU A 57 -12.05 -1.62 -2.80
C GLU A 57 -11.49 -1.24 -1.42
N ASP A 58 -10.16 -1.34 -1.23
CA ASP A 58 -9.49 -0.93 0.00
C ASP A 58 -9.62 0.58 0.26
N VAL A 59 -9.54 1.39 -0.81
CA VAL A 59 -9.72 2.85 -0.73
C VAL A 59 -11.16 3.20 -0.43
N GLN A 60 -12.12 2.53 -1.08
CA GLN A 60 -13.55 2.69 -0.76
C GLN A 60 -13.85 2.32 0.69
N TRP A 61 -13.22 1.27 1.22
CA TRP A 61 -13.36 0.85 2.61
C TRP A 61 -12.87 1.94 3.56
N ILE A 62 -11.69 2.52 3.34
CA ILE A 62 -11.16 3.61 4.17
C ILE A 62 -12.10 4.82 4.16
N LEU A 63 -12.58 5.23 2.97
CA LEU A 63 -13.48 6.38 2.83
C LEU A 63 -14.83 6.15 3.52
N SER A 64 -15.27 4.90 3.60
CA SER A 64 -16.50 4.50 4.31
C SER A 64 -16.39 4.55 5.84
N LEU A 65 -15.20 4.84 6.41
CA LEU A 65 -14.97 4.95 7.85
C LEU A 65 -15.29 6.35 8.42
N GLY A 66 -15.41 7.36 7.56
CA GLY A 66 -15.89 8.69 7.92
C GLY A 66 -14.91 9.52 8.76
N GLN A 67 -15.43 10.61 9.32
CA GLN A 67 -14.63 11.71 9.88
C GLN A 67 -13.79 11.35 11.12
N LYS A 68 -14.13 10.26 11.83
CA LYS A 68 -13.35 9.78 12.99
C LYS A 68 -12.01 9.14 12.56
N TYR A 69 -11.92 8.70 11.30
CA TYR A 69 -10.72 8.13 10.68
C TYR A 69 -10.07 9.09 9.66
N ALA A 70 -10.83 10.04 9.14
CA ALA A 70 -10.29 11.26 8.54
C ALA A 70 -9.91 12.25 9.66
N LEU A 71 -8.83 11.96 10.39
CA LEU A 71 -8.31 12.82 11.45
C LEU A 71 -8.29 14.32 11.05
N PRO A 72 -8.53 15.25 11.98
CA PRO A 72 -8.24 16.66 11.75
C PRO A 72 -6.72 16.82 11.70
N LEU A 73 -6.17 16.88 10.50
CA LEU A 73 -4.75 17.02 10.30
C LEU A 73 -4.35 18.48 10.58
N ASP A 74 -3.97 18.77 11.81
CA ASP A 74 -3.03 19.85 12.04
C ASP A 74 -1.82 19.60 11.12
N ARG A 75 -1.43 20.61 10.34
CA ARG A 75 -0.29 20.55 9.40
C ARG A 75 0.99 20.05 10.06
N LYS A 76 1.11 20.20 11.39
CA LYS A 76 2.23 19.67 12.18
C LYS A 76 2.21 18.15 12.38
N ARG A 77 1.03 17.51 12.40
CA ARG A 77 0.87 16.07 12.68
C ARG A 77 0.83 15.21 11.43
N PHE A 78 0.42 15.78 10.29
CA PHE A 78 0.45 15.10 9.01
C PHE A 78 0.81 16.09 7.90
N PRO A 79 2.09 16.17 7.52
CA PRO A 79 2.56 17.14 6.54
C PRO A 79 2.20 16.66 5.13
N MET A 80 0.91 16.73 4.80
CA MET A 80 0.34 16.21 3.54
C MET A 80 1.09 16.70 2.31
N MET A 81 1.45 17.99 2.27
CA MET A 81 2.22 18.56 1.17
C MET A 81 3.61 17.93 1.03
N LYS A 82 4.27 17.64 2.16
CA LYS A 82 5.58 16.98 2.13
C LYS A 82 5.48 15.56 1.57
N ILE A 83 4.44 14.83 1.97
CA ILE A 83 4.20 13.46 1.47
C ILE A 83 3.87 13.48 -0.04
N ILE A 84 3.10 14.46 -0.50
CA ILE A 84 2.79 14.62 -1.93
C ILE A 84 4.07 14.91 -2.71
N THR A 85 4.86 15.89 -2.28
CA THR A 85 6.12 16.25 -2.95
C THR A 85 7.12 15.09 -2.94
N GLU A 86 7.29 14.39 -1.82
CA GLU A 86 8.15 13.20 -1.76
C GLU A 86 7.65 12.08 -2.71
N GLY A 87 6.33 11.95 -2.88
CA GLY A 87 5.73 11.01 -3.81
C GLY A 87 5.98 11.39 -5.27
N GLU A 88 5.83 12.67 -5.61
CA GLU A 88 6.12 13.21 -6.95
C GLU A 88 7.59 13.01 -7.32
N ASP A 89 8.52 13.36 -6.42
CA ASP A 89 9.96 13.16 -6.61
C ASP A 89 10.32 11.69 -6.87
N ILE A 90 9.68 10.75 -6.16
CA ILE A 90 9.91 9.31 -6.37
C ILE A 90 9.43 8.87 -7.75
N ILE A 91 8.28 9.37 -8.20
CA ILE A 91 7.72 9.03 -9.52
C ILE A 91 8.63 9.55 -10.63
N GLU A 92 9.06 10.81 -10.55
CA GLU A 92 9.99 11.40 -11.52
C GLU A 92 11.33 10.62 -11.54
N THR A 93 11.88 10.32 -10.35
CA THR A 93 13.13 9.57 -10.24
C THR A 93 13.05 8.16 -10.84
N VAL A 94 11.87 7.52 -10.79
CA VAL A 94 11.66 6.20 -11.40
C VAL A 94 11.53 6.32 -12.92
N GLN A 95 10.82 7.33 -13.42
CA GLN A 95 10.67 7.57 -14.86
C GLN A 95 12.02 7.88 -15.53
N ASP A 96 12.85 8.71 -14.91
CA ASP A 96 14.19 9.04 -15.42
C ASP A 96 15.10 7.81 -15.51
N LYS A 97 14.96 6.85 -14.58
CA LYS A 97 15.75 5.61 -14.60
C LYS A 97 15.30 4.63 -15.68
N GLU A 98 14.02 4.63 -16.05
CA GLU A 98 13.52 3.83 -17.16
C GLU A 98 13.96 4.40 -18.51
N GLU A 99 14.02 5.73 -18.68
CA GLU A 99 14.54 6.35 -19.92
C GLU A 99 16.05 6.09 -20.13
N VAL A 100 16.86 6.13 -19.07
CA VAL A 100 18.31 5.86 -19.14
C VAL A 100 18.61 4.38 -19.43
N ALA A 101 17.71 3.46 -19.10
CA ALA A 101 17.87 2.03 -19.37
C ALA A 101 17.54 1.63 -20.83
N HIS A 102 16.96 2.55 -21.62
CA HIS A 102 16.57 2.35 -23.02
C HIS A 102 17.50 3.03 -24.03
N LEU A 103 18.60 3.63 -23.57
CA LEU A 103 19.73 4.14 -24.38
C LEU A 103 20.94 3.21 -24.25
#